data_AF-A0A383ANR6-F1
#
_entry.id   AF-A0A383ANR6-F1
#
_cell.length_a   1.000
_cell.length_b   1.000
_cell.length_c   1.000
_cell.angle_alpha   90.00
_cell.angle_beta   90.00
_cell.angle_gamma   90.00
#
_symmetry.space_group_name_H-M   'P 1'
#
loop_
_entity.id
_entity.type
_entity.pdbx_description
1 polymer ?
#
loop_
_entity_poly.entity_id
_entity_poly.type
_entity_poly.pdbx_seq_one_letter_code
_entity_poly.pdbx_strand_id
1 'polypeptide(L)'
;MIETLKQKSAAAILLIALFGGTSIGIILSFTILNTGSKASETNRLGNHFMLATGGTSRLSQWDQKIEGENWEEVQPLTLSEATNLRWEKDPTCVPNVGYYSKRSDTSALPEPYSLIFDKNDKVIGMYMFSEIEQRAPWQKMQARGPFRNPHWGLHIFFTSPSTSCQ
;
A
#
# COMPACT_ATOMS: atom_id res chain seq x y z
N MET A 1 -39.49 -43.76 50.31
CA MET A 1 -39.94 -43.31 48.96
C MET A 1 -39.60 -41.82 48.73
N ILE A 2 -38.39 -41.37 49.11
CA ILE A 2 -37.96 -39.95 48.99
C ILE A 2 -36.61 -39.84 48.26
N GLU A 3 -35.79 -40.90 48.25
CA GLU A 3 -34.47 -40.88 47.59
C GLU A 3 -34.54 -40.96 46.05
N THR A 4 -35.60 -41.56 45.48
CA THR A 4 -35.71 -41.73 44.02
C THR A 4 -36.15 -40.47 43.25
N LEU A 5 -36.58 -39.40 43.95
CA LEU A 5 -36.98 -38.12 43.34
C LEU A 5 -35.80 -37.15 43.16
N LYS A 6 -34.76 -37.24 44.00
CA LYS A 6 -33.56 -36.37 43.89
C LYS A 6 -32.65 -36.76 42.71
N GLN A 7 -32.60 -38.04 42.36
CA GLN A 7 -31.71 -38.54 41.31
C GLN A 7 -32.20 -38.16 39.89
N LYS A 8 -33.52 -38.05 39.69
CA LYS A 8 -34.11 -37.65 38.40
C LYS A 8 -33.90 -36.16 38.08
N SER A 9 -33.85 -35.29 39.09
CA SER A 9 -33.64 -33.85 38.86
C SER A 9 -32.18 -33.51 38.53
N ALA A 10 -31.22 -34.20 39.16
CA ALA A 10 -29.79 -34.00 38.88
C ALA A 10 -29.42 -34.40 37.44
N ALA A 11 -29.96 -35.52 36.93
CA ALA A 11 -29.71 -35.97 35.57
C ALA A 11 -30.32 -35.03 34.51
N ALA A 12 -31.50 -34.45 34.77
CA ALA A 12 -32.14 -33.50 33.89
C ALA A 12 -31.37 -32.17 33.80
N ILE A 13 -30.83 -31.68 34.91
CA ILE A 13 -30.02 -30.45 34.96
C ILE A 13 -28.68 -30.65 34.21
N LEU A 14 -28.06 -31.83 34.34
CA LEU A 14 -26.81 -32.15 33.63
C LEU A 14 -27.01 -32.22 32.11
N LEU A 15 -28.13 -32.78 31.64
CA LEU A 15 -28.48 -32.85 30.23
C LEU A 15 -28.75 -31.46 29.63
N ILE A 16 -29.46 -30.57 30.35
CA ILE A 16 -29.71 -29.20 29.89
C ILE A 16 -28.40 -28.40 29.79
N ALA A 17 -27.47 -28.58 30.72
CA ALA A 17 -26.15 -27.94 30.66
C ALA A 17 -25.30 -28.43 29.47
N LEU A 18 -25.36 -29.73 29.15
CA LEU A 18 -24.65 -30.33 28.01
C LEU A 18 -25.17 -29.86 26.64
N PHE A 19 -26.49 -29.66 26.50
CA PHE A 19 -27.09 -29.18 25.24
C PHE A 19 -27.10 -27.64 25.11
N GLY A 20 -27.15 -26.90 26.22
CA GLY A 20 -27.06 -25.44 26.22
C GLY A 20 -25.64 -24.90 25.97
N GLY A 21 -24.61 -25.59 26.47
CA GLY A 21 -23.22 -25.19 26.29
C GLY A 21 -22.67 -25.43 24.89
N THR A 22 -23.12 -26.50 24.23
CA THR A 22 -22.65 -26.88 22.88
C THR A 22 -23.22 -25.99 21.78
N SER A 23 -24.44 -25.48 21.94
CA SER A 23 -25.08 -24.59 20.96
C SER A 23 -24.42 -23.20 20.92
N ILE A 24 -24.01 -22.66 22.07
CA ILE A 24 -23.29 -21.37 22.14
C ILE A 24 -21.86 -21.50 21.58
N GLY A 25 -21.16 -22.61 21.87
CA GLY A 25 -19.82 -22.86 21.35
C GLY A 25 -19.75 -23.03 19.83
N ILE A 26 -20.77 -23.67 19.24
CA ILE A 26 -20.88 -23.83 17.78
C ILE A 26 -21.16 -22.48 17.11
N ILE A 27 -22.04 -21.64 17.66
CA ILE A 27 -22.34 -20.31 17.09
C ILE A 27 -21.11 -19.40 17.13
N LEU A 28 -20.36 -19.37 18.24
CA LEU A 28 -19.09 -18.63 18.35
C LEU A 28 -18.01 -19.17 17.41
N SER A 29 -17.94 -20.48 17.22
CA SER A 29 -17.00 -21.08 16.27
C SER A 29 -17.34 -20.74 14.82
N PHE A 30 -18.63 -20.65 14.46
CA PHE A 30 -19.05 -20.19 13.13
C PHE A 30 -18.80 -18.70 12.90
N THR A 31 -18.96 -17.83 13.90
CA THR A 31 -18.62 -16.41 13.74
C THR A 31 -17.12 -16.16 13.66
N ILE A 32 -16.28 -16.90 14.39
CA ILE A 32 -14.82 -16.78 14.33
C ILE A 32 -14.24 -17.41 13.05
N LEU A 33 -14.82 -18.49 12.54
CA LEU A 33 -14.37 -19.10 11.28
C LEU A 33 -14.88 -18.36 10.03
N ASN A 34 -15.94 -17.55 10.13
CA ASN A 34 -16.47 -16.77 9.00
C ASN A 34 -15.92 -15.33 8.92
N THR A 35 -15.28 -14.82 9.97
CA THR A 35 -14.42 -13.61 9.90
C THR A 35 -13.05 -13.88 9.27
N GLY A 36 -12.80 -15.10 8.79
CA GLY A 36 -11.73 -15.42 7.84
C GLY A 36 -12.08 -15.10 6.38
N SER A 37 -13.21 -14.43 6.12
CA SER A 37 -13.59 -14.01 4.77
C SER A 37 -12.86 -12.73 4.38
N LYS A 38 -11.71 -12.93 3.71
CA LYS A 38 -11.18 -12.04 2.67
C LYS A 38 -11.33 -10.55 2.99
N ALA A 39 -10.57 -10.06 3.96
CA ALA A 39 -10.07 -8.70 3.83
C ALA A 39 -9.14 -8.71 2.61
N SER A 40 -9.72 -8.57 1.41
CA SER A 40 -9.02 -7.97 0.29
C SER A 40 -8.83 -6.52 0.72
N GLU A 41 -7.87 -6.29 1.60
CA GLU A 41 -7.29 -4.97 1.77
C GLU A 41 -6.64 -4.66 0.44
N THR A 42 -7.42 -4.13 -0.49
CA THR A 42 -6.88 -3.43 -1.63
C THR A 42 -6.10 -2.28 -1.01
N ASN A 43 -4.77 -2.38 -1.02
CA ASN A 43 -3.91 -1.25 -0.68
C ASN A 43 -4.45 -0.04 -1.47
N ARG A 44 -4.82 1.01 -0.76
CA ARG A 44 -5.35 2.25 -1.32
C ARG A 44 -4.50 3.37 -0.79
N LEU A 45 -4.11 4.30 -1.66
CA LEU A 45 -3.64 5.59 -1.16
C LEU A 45 -4.74 6.22 -0.33
N GLY A 46 -4.35 6.77 0.81
CA GLY A 46 -5.18 7.70 1.56
C GLY A 46 -5.35 9.02 0.82
N ASN A 47 -5.87 10.01 1.51
CA ASN A 47 -6.14 11.34 0.92
C ASN A 47 -4.91 12.24 0.82
N HIS A 48 -3.72 11.76 1.20
CA HIS A 48 -2.48 12.51 1.18
C HIS A 48 -1.34 11.61 0.68
N PHE A 49 -0.56 12.12 -0.26
CA PHE A 49 0.71 11.56 -0.68
C PHE A 49 1.77 12.64 -0.50
N MET A 50 2.83 12.34 0.26
CA MET A 50 3.89 13.28 0.57
C MET A 50 5.23 12.62 0.28
N LEU A 51 6.07 13.32 -0.49
CA LEU A 51 7.48 12.99 -0.65
C LEU A 51 8.25 13.79 0.39
N ALA A 52 9.06 13.12 1.19
CA ALA A 52 9.87 13.78 2.20
C ALA A 52 11.30 13.24 2.14
N THR A 53 12.30 14.12 2.23
CA THR A 53 13.68 13.70 2.45
C THR A 53 13.88 13.44 3.94
N GLY A 54 14.26 12.21 4.27
CA GLY A 54 14.56 11.83 5.64
C GLY A 54 15.98 12.24 6.04
N GLY A 55 16.12 13.33 6.79
CA GLY A 55 17.19 13.47 7.78
C GLY A 55 16.85 12.59 8.98
N THR A 56 17.64 11.53 9.20
CA THR A 56 17.47 10.46 10.20
C THR A 56 16.55 10.76 11.40
N SER A 57 15.44 10.03 11.53
CA SER A 57 14.78 9.83 12.83
C SER A 57 15.70 8.98 13.71
N ARG A 58 16.54 9.60 14.54
CA ARG A 58 17.32 8.87 15.54
C ARG A 58 16.46 8.56 16.75
N LEU A 59 16.04 7.30 16.86
CA LEU A 59 15.67 6.67 18.14
C LEU A 59 16.94 6.15 18.81
N SER A 60 17.83 7.06 19.21
CA SER A 60 18.88 6.77 20.18
C SER A 60 19.33 8.07 20.82
N GLN A 61 19.23 8.11 22.14
CA GLN A 61 20.02 8.94 23.05
C GLN A 61 21.38 9.31 22.41
N TRP A 62 21.76 10.60 22.51
CA TRP A 62 22.97 11.27 22.00
C TRP A 62 22.75 12.21 20.79
N ASP A 63 22.70 13.49 21.13
CA ASP A 63 22.56 14.70 20.31
C ASP A 63 23.55 14.81 19.14
N GLN A 64 23.23 14.18 18.01
CA GLN A 64 23.81 14.56 16.73
C GLN A 64 22.69 14.87 15.73
N LYS A 65 22.38 16.16 15.63
CA LYS A 65 21.59 16.75 14.54
C LYS A 65 22.41 16.58 13.26
N ILE A 66 21.95 15.71 12.35
CA ILE A 66 22.45 15.74 10.98
C ILE A 66 21.74 16.90 10.28
N GLU A 67 22.48 17.97 10.01
CA GLU A 67 21.98 19.09 9.22
C GLU A 67 21.91 18.68 7.74
N GLY A 68 20.70 18.38 7.29
CA GLY A 68 20.29 18.38 5.89
C GLY A 68 18.96 19.12 5.79
N GLU A 69 18.70 19.79 4.67
CA GLU A 69 17.41 20.42 4.41
C GLU A 69 16.34 19.32 4.29
N ASN A 70 15.65 19.06 5.41
CA ASN A 70 14.43 18.28 5.40
C ASN A 70 13.41 19.08 4.60
N TRP A 71 12.94 18.52 3.50
CA TRP A 71 11.85 19.10 2.73
C TRP A 71 10.75 18.07 2.55
N GLU A 72 9.53 18.58 2.49
CA GLU A 72 8.31 17.84 2.28
C GLU A 72 7.60 18.46 1.08
N GLU A 73 7.22 17.63 0.12
CA GLU A 73 6.43 18.04 -1.04
C GLU A 73 5.16 17.18 -1.08
N VAL A 74 4.00 17.86 -1.03
CA VAL A 74 2.72 17.20 -1.24
C VAL A 74 2.61 16.86 -2.73
N GLN A 75 2.42 15.58 -3.01
CA GLN A 75 2.31 15.03 -4.34
C GLN A 75 0.85 14.90 -4.76
N PRO A 76 0.54 15.05 -6.06
CA PRO A 76 -0.81 14.89 -6.57
C PRO A 76 -1.28 13.44 -6.45
N LEU A 77 -2.58 13.23 -6.33
CA LEU A 77 -3.22 11.90 -6.29
C LEU A 77 -3.90 11.55 -7.61
N THR A 78 -4.13 12.54 -8.47
CA THR A 78 -4.83 12.40 -9.74
C THR A 78 -4.09 13.09 -10.89
N LEU A 79 -4.34 12.66 -12.14
CA LEU A 79 -3.76 13.32 -13.31
C LEU A 79 -4.17 14.79 -13.41
N SER A 80 -5.40 15.14 -13.03
CA SER A 80 -5.88 16.53 -13.05
C SER A 80 -5.04 17.41 -12.12
N GLU A 81 -4.81 16.97 -10.89
CA GLU A 81 -3.94 17.68 -9.93
C GLU A 81 -2.49 17.73 -10.44
N ALA A 82 -1.99 16.63 -10.99
CA ALA A 82 -0.65 16.53 -11.50
C ALA A 82 -0.41 17.48 -12.69
N THR A 83 -1.40 17.60 -13.59
CA THR A 83 -1.36 18.51 -14.74
C THR A 83 -1.26 19.97 -14.29
N ASN A 84 -1.98 20.36 -13.22
CA ASN A 84 -1.85 21.70 -12.63
C ASN A 84 -0.44 21.97 -12.08
N LEU A 85 0.29 20.91 -11.71
CA LEU A 85 1.68 20.93 -11.27
C LEU A 85 2.69 20.64 -12.40
N ARG A 86 2.21 20.70 -13.66
CA ARG A 86 2.99 20.47 -14.90
C ARG A 86 3.53 19.06 -15.08
N TRP A 87 2.89 18.07 -14.47
CA TRP A 87 3.15 16.68 -14.83
C TRP A 87 2.42 16.32 -16.12
N GLU A 88 3.15 15.72 -17.04
CA GLU A 88 2.64 15.21 -18.31
C GLU A 88 2.66 13.68 -18.27
N LYS A 89 1.49 13.05 -18.43
CA LYS A 89 1.36 11.60 -18.51
C LYS A 89 1.88 11.10 -19.86
N ASP A 90 2.71 10.06 -19.84
CA ASP A 90 3.15 9.37 -21.05
C ASP A 90 1.95 8.74 -21.75
N PRO A 91 1.81 8.85 -23.09
CA PRO A 91 0.67 8.27 -23.79
C PRO A 91 0.68 6.72 -23.78
N THR A 92 1.82 6.09 -23.50
CA THR A 92 1.98 4.64 -23.55
C THR A 92 1.81 4.04 -22.16
N CYS A 93 0.83 3.15 -22.00
CA CYS A 93 0.73 2.33 -20.80
C CYS A 93 1.74 1.17 -20.87
N VAL A 94 2.48 0.94 -19.78
CA VAL A 94 3.36 -0.22 -19.66
C VAL A 94 2.64 -1.32 -18.86
N PRO A 95 2.46 -2.53 -19.42
CA PRO A 95 1.81 -3.64 -18.73
C PRO A 95 2.43 -3.92 -17.36
N ASN A 96 1.57 -4.17 -16.36
CA ASN A 96 1.96 -4.39 -14.95
C ASN A 96 2.71 -3.22 -14.29
N VAL A 97 2.63 -2.02 -14.87
CA VAL A 97 3.17 -0.79 -14.29
C VAL A 97 2.10 0.30 -14.29
N GLY A 98 1.61 0.69 -15.47
CA GLY A 98 0.77 1.87 -15.67
C GLY A 98 1.40 2.89 -16.62
N TYR A 99 0.92 4.12 -16.55
CA TYR A 99 1.42 5.25 -17.33
C TYR A 99 2.46 6.01 -16.52
N TYR A 100 3.68 6.14 -17.06
CA TYR A 100 4.68 7.04 -16.50
C TYR A 100 4.26 8.50 -16.69
N SER A 101 5.00 9.40 -16.08
CA SER A 101 4.85 10.83 -16.27
C SER A 101 6.20 11.52 -16.20
N LYS A 102 6.23 12.74 -16.72
CA LYS A 102 7.38 13.62 -16.60
C LYS A 102 6.88 15.00 -16.22
N ARG A 103 7.51 15.63 -15.23
CA ARG A 103 7.25 17.05 -14.96
C ARG A 103 7.92 17.88 -16.05
N SER A 104 7.15 18.69 -16.78
CA SER A 104 7.67 19.71 -17.67
C SER A 104 8.00 20.96 -16.87
N ASP A 105 9.10 20.88 -16.10
CA ASP A 105 9.70 22.08 -15.56
C ASP A 105 10.73 22.65 -16.55
N THR A 106 10.76 23.97 -16.62
CA THR A 106 11.77 24.80 -17.30
C THR A 106 13.10 24.86 -16.56
N SER A 107 13.18 24.29 -15.34
CA SER A 107 14.44 24.13 -14.62
C SER A 107 15.38 23.18 -15.37
N ALA A 108 16.68 23.47 -15.32
CA ALA A 108 17.69 22.82 -16.15
C ALA A 108 17.87 21.32 -15.87
N LEU A 109 17.20 20.76 -14.86
CA LEU A 109 17.32 19.37 -14.45
C LEU A 109 15.94 18.71 -14.39
N PRO A 110 15.74 17.56 -15.06
CA PRO A 110 14.50 16.81 -14.93
C PRO A 110 14.34 16.30 -13.49
N GLU A 111 13.09 16.29 -13.00
CA GLU A 111 12.76 15.66 -11.71
C GLU A 111 13.30 14.23 -11.67
N PRO A 112 13.91 13.77 -10.56
CA PRO A 112 14.55 12.45 -10.47
C PRO A 112 13.54 11.30 -10.30
N TYR A 113 12.25 11.56 -10.52
CA TYR A 113 11.19 10.58 -10.41
C TYR A 113 10.04 10.86 -11.39
N SER A 114 9.23 9.82 -11.61
CA SER A 114 7.99 9.83 -12.36
C SER A 114 6.87 9.37 -11.47
N LEU A 115 5.74 10.07 -11.47
CA LEU A 115 4.49 9.50 -10.96
C LEU A 115 4.00 8.41 -11.91
N ILE A 116 3.32 7.39 -11.37
CA ILE A 116 2.73 6.30 -12.14
C ILE A 116 1.22 6.36 -11.98
N PHE A 117 0.50 6.45 -13.10
CA PHE A 117 -0.96 6.51 -13.16
C PHE A 117 -1.57 5.20 -13.64
N ASP A 118 -2.75 4.88 -13.16
CA ASP A 118 -3.63 3.88 -13.77
C ASP A 118 -4.45 4.47 -14.93
N LYS A 119 -5.26 3.63 -15.57
CA LYS A 119 -6.20 4.02 -16.63
C LYS A 119 -7.34 4.94 -16.17
N ASN A 120 -7.57 5.05 -14.86
CA ASN A 120 -8.57 5.92 -14.25
C ASN A 120 -7.95 7.24 -13.78
N ASP A 121 -6.73 7.55 -14.23
CA ASP A 121 -6.01 8.76 -13.90
C ASP A 121 -5.72 8.95 -12.40
N LYS A 122 -5.59 7.84 -11.67
CA LYS A 122 -5.17 7.83 -10.26
C LYS A 122 -3.69 7.49 -10.15
N VAL A 123 -2.99 8.17 -9.23
CA VAL A 123 -1.63 7.80 -8.86
C VAL A 123 -1.68 6.47 -8.14
N ILE A 124 -0.86 5.52 -8.60
CA ILE A 124 -0.75 4.16 -8.05
C ILE A 124 0.68 3.82 -7.64
N GLY A 125 1.64 4.68 -7.95
CA GLY A 125 3.04 4.48 -7.62
C GLY A 125 3.93 5.64 -8.04
N MET A 126 5.21 5.45 -7.78
CA MET A 126 6.30 6.32 -8.17
C MET A 126 7.43 5.49 -8.77
N TYR A 127 8.12 6.04 -9.75
CA TYR A 127 9.31 5.46 -10.34
C TYR A 127 10.48 6.42 -10.14
N MET A 128 11.46 6.01 -9.34
CA MET A 128 12.70 6.77 -9.20
C MET A 128 13.68 6.30 -10.28
N PHE A 129 14.46 7.23 -10.83
CA PHE A 129 15.49 6.90 -11.81
C PHE A 129 16.82 7.60 -11.50
N SER A 130 17.91 6.98 -11.94
CA SER A 130 19.25 7.54 -11.81
C SER A 130 20.12 7.13 -13.00
N GLU A 131 20.90 8.06 -13.53
CA GLU A 131 21.94 7.75 -14.52
C GLU A 131 23.20 7.17 -13.86
N ILE A 132 23.35 7.37 -12.55
CA ILE A 132 24.45 6.86 -11.74
C ILE A 132 24.12 5.45 -11.26
N GLU A 133 25.13 4.60 -11.18
CA GLU A 133 24.98 3.24 -10.65
C GLU A 133 24.41 3.23 -9.22
N GLN A 134 23.36 2.43 -9.05
CA GLN A 134 22.67 2.24 -7.78
C GLN A 134 22.84 0.81 -7.29
N ARG A 135 22.81 0.63 -5.97
CA ARG A 135 22.80 -0.70 -5.35
C ARG A 135 21.38 -1.25 -5.29
N ALA A 136 21.26 -2.55 -5.05
CA ALA A 136 19.97 -3.18 -4.74
C ALA A 136 19.22 -2.36 -3.67
N PRO A 137 17.90 -2.13 -3.80
CA PRO A 137 16.95 -2.84 -4.68
C PRO A 137 16.82 -2.29 -6.11
N TRP A 138 17.61 -1.29 -6.49
CA TRP A 138 17.55 -0.71 -7.83
C TRP A 138 17.98 -1.72 -8.90
N GLN A 139 17.39 -1.59 -10.08
CA GLN A 139 17.66 -2.46 -11.22
C GLN A 139 18.15 -1.64 -12.41
N LYS A 140 19.07 -2.20 -13.19
CA LYS A 140 19.48 -1.61 -14.46
C LYS A 140 18.38 -1.84 -15.50
N MET A 141 17.76 -0.76 -15.95
CA MET A 141 16.65 -0.73 -16.88
C MET A 141 17.11 -0.28 -18.26
N GLN A 142 16.49 -0.84 -19.30
CA GLN A 142 16.57 -0.29 -20.65
C GLN A 142 15.66 0.94 -20.79
N ALA A 143 15.72 1.62 -21.93
CA ALA A 143 14.83 2.73 -22.26
C ALA A 143 13.34 2.32 -22.06
N ARG A 144 12.57 3.15 -21.36
CA ARG A 144 11.17 2.86 -21.00
C ARG A 144 10.42 4.16 -20.69
N GLY A 145 9.19 4.29 -21.18
CA GLY A 145 8.36 5.49 -20.98
C GLY A 145 9.10 6.77 -21.42
N PRO A 146 9.14 7.83 -20.58
CA PRO A 146 9.85 9.07 -20.92
C PRO A 146 11.38 8.94 -20.88
N PHE A 147 11.93 7.83 -20.36
CA PHE A 147 13.36 7.62 -20.16
C PHE A 147 14.01 6.96 -21.38
N ARG A 148 14.77 7.73 -22.16
CA ARG A 148 15.28 7.33 -23.48
C ARG A 148 16.57 6.53 -23.46
N ASN A 149 17.35 6.61 -22.38
CA ASN A 149 18.63 5.91 -22.23
C ASN A 149 18.53 4.82 -21.17
N PRO A 150 19.40 3.79 -21.19
CA PRO A 150 19.55 2.86 -20.08
C PRO A 150 19.87 3.61 -18.79
N HIS A 151 19.21 3.24 -17.69
CA HIS A 151 19.31 3.92 -16.40
C HIS A 151 19.04 2.94 -15.26
N TRP A 152 19.33 3.33 -14.03
CA TRP A 152 18.92 2.59 -12.84
C TRP A 152 17.53 3.04 -12.43
N GLY A 153 16.65 2.06 -12.18
CA GLY A 153 15.25 2.28 -11.87
C GLY A 153 14.80 1.60 -10.58
N LEU A 154 13.86 2.24 -9.89
CA LEU A 154 13.16 1.67 -8.75
C LEU A 154 11.67 1.99 -8.82
N HIS A 155 10.85 0.95 -8.98
CA HIS A 155 9.38 1.07 -8.87
C HIS A 155 8.95 0.96 -7.42
N ILE A 156 8.12 1.90 -6.99
CA ILE A 156 7.46 1.91 -5.69
C ILE A 156 5.96 1.97 -5.95
N PHE A 157 5.25 0.88 -5.67
CA PHE A 157 3.82 0.78 -5.91
C PHE A 157 3.03 0.90 -4.60
N PHE A 158 2.05 1.80 -4.60
CA PHE A 158 1.14 2.02 -3.48
C PHE A 158 -0.11 1.14 -3.59
N THR A 159 -0.49 0.79 -4.82
CA THR A 159 -1.56 -0.16 -5.13
C THR A 159 -1.04 -1.20 -6.13
N SER A 160 -1.71 -2.35 -6.26
CA SER A 160 -1.28 -3.38 -7.22
C SER A 160 -1.31 -2.86 -8.66
N PRO A 161 -0.22 -3.00 -9.45
CA PRO A 161 -0.17 -2.46 -10.80
C PRO A 161 -0.68 -3.42 -11.90
N SER A 162 -1.21 -4.59 -11.51
CA SER A 162 -1.58 -5.67 -12.45
C SER A 162 -2.69 -5.28 -13.43
N THR A 163 -3.57 -4.36 -13.04
CA THR A 163 -4.69 -3.89 -13.85
C THR A 163 -4.56 -2.42 -14.28
N SER A 164 -3.38 -1.81 -14.15
CA SER A 164 -3.20 -0.37 -14.38
C SER A 164 -3.52 0.09 -15.81
N CYS A 165 -3.43 -0.82 -16.79
CA CYS A 165 -3.65 -0.53 -18.22
C CYS A 165 -5.00 -1.02 -18.76
N GLN A 166 -5.81 -1.71 -17.95
CA GLN A 166 -7.06 -2.37 -18.39
C GLN A 166 -8.25 -1.58 -17.91
#